data_AF-A0A1I4GS69-F1
#
_entry.id   AF-A0A1I4GS69-F1
#
_cell.length_a   1.000
_cell.length_b   1.000
_cell.length_c   1.000
_cell.angle_alpha   90.00
_cell.angle_beta   90.00
_cell.angle_gamma   90.00
#
_symmetry.space_group_name_H-M   'P 1'
#
loop_
_entity.id
_entity.type
_entity.pdbx_description
1 polymer ?
#
loop_
_entity_poly.entity_id
_entity_poly.type
_entity_poly.pdbx_seq_one_letter_code
_entity_poly.pdbx_strand_id
1 'polypeptide(L)'
;MINTLAKQITPSQMGITMYHEHLTIDLSRQKSDSDAKLTGDLLLKDLSRIKEFGVKTIIELSNIGMGRNLKRMQELAAKFDFNIIASTGFYKEPYLPEIFYQKNADQLTSLMVSEIKNGIEGTNIKAGVIGEIGSSKEFTPAEKKLFKAAAQAQQQTGVPIITHLTLGSCGLEQLEILTANGADLNKVAFSHLDLAEDIDYILKIAERGVFIGIDTIGKLKYQTDQFRVKIVQELIKAGFSQQILLSTDLTRLSHLTANGGHGYQYLFDSFIPQLEAAGLSKVEIEAIITDNPARLFS
;
A
#
# COMPACT_ATOMS: atom_id res chain seq x y z
N MET A 1 -0.69 -19.06 1.14
CA MET A 1 -0.54 -18.78 -0.31
C MET A 1 -1.09 -17.39 -0.58
N ILE A 2 -0.43 -16.63 -1.44
CA ILE A 2 -0.76 -15.25 -1.80
C ILE A 2 -1.25 -15.26 -3.25
N ASN A 3 -2.40 -14.64 -3.52
CA ASN A 3 -2.89 -14.46 -4.87
C ASN A 3 -2.09 -13.35 -5.57
N THR A 4 -1.46 -13.66 -6.70
CA THR A 4 -0.95 -12.67 -7.65
C THR A 4 -1.76 -12.76 -8.94
N LEU A 5 -1.57 -11.80 -9.85
CA LEU A 5 -2.27 -11.79 -11.15
C LEU A 5 -2.02 -13.03 -12.01
N ALA A 6 -0.82 -13.62 -11.92
CA ALA A 6 -0.39 -14.72 -12.78
C ALA A 6 -0.46 -16.10 -12.10
N LYS A 7 -0.20 -16.16 -10.79
CA LYS A 7 -0.09 -17.41 -10.02
C LYS A 7 -0.26 -17.17 -8.53
N GLN A 8 -0.43 -18.26 -7.77
CA GLN A 8 -0.27 -18.18 -6.32
C GLN A 8 1.20 -18.35 -5.93
N ILE A 9 1.65 -17.62 -4.92
CA ILE A 9 3.01 -17.69 -4.37
C ILE A 9 3.00 -17.89 -2.85
N THR A 10 4.11 -18.32 -2.27
CA THR A 10 4.33 -18.27 -0.81
C THR A 10 4.94 -16.92 -0.41
N PRO A 11 4.85 -16.50 0.87
CA PRO A 11 5.54 -15.30 1.34
C PRO A 11 7.05 -15.28 1.00
N SER A 12 7.73 -16.43 1.13
CA SER A 12 9.15 -16.56 0.77
C SER A 12 9.47 -16.35 -0.72
N GLN A 13 8.48 -16.38 -1.61
CA GLN A 13 8.63 -16.12 -3.03
C GLN A 13 8.39 -14.65 -3.41
N MET A 14 8.06 -13.79 -2.44
CA MET A 14 7.84 -12.36 -2.69
C MET A 14 9.14 -11.64 -3.07
N GLY A 15 10.27 -11.97 -2.45
CA GLY A 15 11.55 -11.28 -2.69
C GLY A 15 11.47 -9.77 -2.38
N ILE A 16 12.30 -8.97 -3.05
CA ILE A 16 12.24 -7.51 -2.92
C ILE A 16 10.85 -7.02 -3.35
N THR A 17 10.18 -6.34 -2.43
CA THR A 17 8.77 -5.96 -2.57
C THR A 17 8.58 -4.46 -2.41
N MET A 18 7.88 -3.85 -3.37
CA MET A 18 7.30 -2.51 -3.22
C MET A 18 5.86 -2.68 -2.71
N TYR A 19 5.62 -2.37 -1.45
CA TYR A 19 4.38 -2.79 -0.75
C TYR A 19 3.19 -1.85 -0.97
N HIS A 20 3.42 -0.67 -1.53
CA HIS A 20 2.37 0.32 -1.77
C HIS A 20 2.68 1.07 -3.07
N GLU A 21 2.14 0.58 -4.18
CA GLU A 21 2.25 1.26 -5.47
C GLU A 21 0.91 1.28 -6.20
N HIS A 22 0.87 2.11 -7.25
CA HIS A 22 -0.24 2.16 -8.19
C HIS A 22 0.28 2.01 -9.60
N LEU A 23 -0.32 1.11 -10.37
CA LEU A 23 0.03 0.90 -11.77
C LEU A 23 -1.08 1.42 -12.70
N THR A 24 -2.27 1.69 -12.15
CA THR A 24 -3.48 1.98 -12.92
C THR A 24 -4.36 3.11 -12.37
N ILE A 25 -3.88 3.90 -11.41
CA ILE A 25 -4.68 4.91 -10.71
C ILE A 25 -5.22 6.04 -11.63
N ASP A 26 -6.51 6.37 -11.47
CA ASP A 26 -7.18 7.52 -12.08
C ASP A 26 -8.07 8.23 -11.05
N LEU A 27 -7.57 9.33 -10.50
CA LEU A 27 -8.30 10.25 -9.61
C LEU A 27 -8.59 11.59 -10.29
N SER A 28 -8.33 11.70 -11.59
CA SER A 28 -8.31 12.97 -12.32
C SER A 28 -9.65 13.67 -12.36
N ARG A 29 -10.75 12.90 -12.40
CA ARG A 29 -12.11 13.45 -12.44
C ARG A 29 -12.46 14.18 -11.16
N GLN A 30 -12.21 13.57 -10.00
CA GLN A 30 -12.51 14.15 -8.70
C GLN A 30 -11.54 15.28 -8.35
N LYS A 31 -10.28 15.20 -8.80
CA LYS A 31 -9.28 16.24 -8.57
C LYS A 31 -9.31 17.38 -9.59
N SER A 32 -10.06 17.24 -10.69
CA SER A 32 -10.02 18.15 -11.85
C SER A 32 -8.60 18.40 -12.35
N ASP A 33 -7.79 17.34 -12.38
CA ASP A 33 -6.35 17.40 -12.62
C ASP A 33 -5.89 16.17 -13.40
N SER A 34 -5.53 16.34 -14.67
CA SER A 34 -5.08 15.24 -15.53
C SER A 34 -3.75 14.62 -15.10
N ASP A 35 -2.95 15.32 -14.28
CA ASP A 35 -1.73 14.77 -13.70
C ASP A 35 -2.03 13.61 -12.73
N ALA A 36 -3.20 13.62 -12.09
CA ALA A 36 -3.64 12.58 -11.15
C ALA A 36 -4.22 11.32 -11.83
N LYS A 37 -3.78 11.05 -13.06
CA LYS A 37 -4.13 9.87 -13.83
C LYS A 37 -2.86 9.17 -14.30
N LEU A 38 -2.42 8.21 -13.52
CA LEU A 38 -1.26 7.39 -13.84
C LEU A 38 -1.65 6.25 -14.78
N THR A 39 -1.97 6.61 -16.02
CA THR A 39 -2.28 5.65 -17.08
C THR A 39 -1.38 5.89 -18.28
N GLY A 40 -0.94 4.82 -18.94
CA GLY A 40 -0.15 4.89 -20.18
C GLY A 40 1.16 4.12 -20.10
N ASP A 41 2.08 4.42 -21.02
CA ASP A 41 3.35 3.70 -21.19
C ASP A 41 4.54 4.43 -20.55
N LEU A 42 4.34 5.63 -20.01
CA LEU A 42 5.42 6.41 -19.38
C LEU A 42 6.02 5.68 -18.16
N LEU A 43 5.21 4.94 -17.40
CA LEU A 43 5.70 4.17 -16.25
C LEU A 43 6.57 2.97 -16.65
N LEU A 44 6.57 2.54 -17.92
CA LEU A 44 7.34 1.37 -18.35
C LEU A 44 8.85 1.55 -18.14
N LYS A 45 9.33 2.79 -18.25
CA LYS A 45 10.74 3.12 -17.99
C LYS A 45 11.10 2.86 -16.52
N ASP A 46 10.27 3.36 -15.61
CA ASP A 46 10.49 3.21 -14.17
C ASP A 46 10.35 1.74 -13.74
N LEU A 47 9.37 1.02 -14.32
CA LEU A 47 9.22 -0.43 -14.11
C LEU A 47 10.41 -1.25 -14.61
N SER A 48 10.98 -0.89 -15.77
CA SER A 48 12.22 -1.52 -16.27
C SER A 48 13.35 -1.31 -15.28
N ARG A 49 13.45 -0.09 -14.73
CA ARG A 49 14.53 0.29 -13.82
C ARG A 49 14.44 -0.42 -12.47
N ILE A 50 13.26 -0.54 -11.86
CA ILE A 50 13.13 -1.30 -10.60
C ILE A 50 13.37 -2.80 -10.79
N LYS A 51 13.12 -3.34 -11.99
CA LYS A 51 13.49 -4.73 -12.31
C LYS A 51 15.00 -4.95 -12.24
N GLU A 52 15.81 -3.97 -12.66
CA GLU A 52 17.27 -4.01 -12.56
C GLU A 52 17.75 -4.00 -11.10
N PHE A 53 17.01 -3.35 -10.19
CA PHE A 53 17.24 -3.43 -8.74
C PHE A 53 16.80 -4.75 -8.11
N GLY A 54 16.26 -5.68 -8.91
CA GLY A 54 15.86 -7.01 -8.45
C GLY A 54 14.46 -7.06 -7.83
N VAL A 55 13.64 -6.01 -7.98
CA VAL A 55 12.24 -6.05 -7.53
C VAL A 55 11.52 -7.25 -8.13
N LYS A 56 10.86 -8.02 -7.28
CA LYS A 56 10.09 -9.21 -7.64
C LYS A 56 8.61 -9.00 -7.46
N THR A 57 8.19 -8.27 -6.43
CA THR A 57 6.78 -8.12 -6.08
C THR A 57 6.37 -6.64 -5.98
N ILE A 58 5.18 -6.36 -6.50
CA ILE A 58 4.52 -5.05 -6.39
C ILE A 58 3.13 -5.33 -5.83
N ILE A 59 2.78 -4.65 -4.74
CA ILE A 59 1.41 -4.64 -4.23
C ILE A 59 0.72 -3.42 -4.83
N GLU A 60 -0.26 -3.67 -5.68
CA GLU A 60 -1.02 -2.65 -6.38
C GLU A 60 -2.29 -2.34 -5.59
N LEU A 61 -2.39 -1.10 -5.09
CA LEU A 61 -3.45 -0.70 -4.17
C LEU A 61 -4.57 0.13 -4.81
N SER A 62 -4.57 0.29 -6.15
CA SER A 62 -5.68 0.94 -6.84
C SER A 62 -6.91 0.04 -6.81
N ASN A 63 -7.84 0.34 -5.91
CA ASN A 63 -9.07 -0.42 -5.72
C ASN A 63 -10.32 0.32 -6.26
N ILE A 64 -11.51 -0.07 -5.78
CA ILE A 64 -12.77 0.48 -6.24
C ILE A 64 -12.87 1.98 -5.87
N GLY A 65 -13.04 2.82 -6.89
CA GLY A 65 -13.02 4.28 -6.77
C GLY A 65 -11.69 4.94 -7.19
N MET A 66 -10.64 4.14 -7.42
CA MET A 66 -9.30 4.64 -7.77
C MET A 66 -8.89 4.39 -9.22
N GLY A 67 -9.74 3.78 -10.05
CA GLY A 67 -9.40 3.49 -11.45
C GLY A 67 -8.71 2.14 -11.70
N ARG A 68 -8.83 1.18 -10.77
CA ARG A 68 -8.35 -0.20 -10.91
C ARG A 68 -8.53 -0.74 -12.34
N ASN A 69 -7.44 -1.23 -12.95
CA ASN A 69 -7.50 -1.82 -14.30
C ASN A 69 -6.74 -3.15 -14.39
N LEU A 70 -7.45 -4.26 -14.16
CA LEU A 70 -6.90 -5.61 -14.15
C LEU A 70 -6.18 -5.99 -15.45
N LYS A 71 -6.77 -5.63 -16.60
CA LYS A 71 -6.18 -5.94 -17.91
C LYS A 71 -4.81 -5.30 -18.04
N ARG A 72 -4.69 -4.02 -17.71
CA ARG A 72 -3.40 -3.32 -17.75
C ARG A 72 -2.41 -3.92 -16.78
N MET A 73 -2.82 -4.24 -15.56
CA MET A 73 -1.90 -4.87 -14.61
C MET A 73 -1.42 -6.25 -15.11
N GLN A 74 -2.27 -7.05 -15.76
CA GLN A 74 -1.83 -8.33 -16.37
C GLN A 74 -0.81 -8.14 -17.49
N GLU A 75 -1.01 -7.14 -18.36
CA GLU A 75 -0.04 -6.78 -19.40
C GLU A 75 1.33 -6.44 -18.78
N LEU A 76 1.33 -5.65 -17.70
CA LEU A 76 2.55 -5.27 -16.98
C LEU A 76 3.20 -6.45 -16.27
N ALA A 77 2.42 -7.30 -15.59
CA ALA A 77 2.90 -8.52 -14.94
C ALA A 77 3.62 -9.43 -15.94
N ALA A 78 3.02 -9.66 -17.12
CA ALA A 78 3.59 -10.49 -18.17
C ALA A 78 4.85 -9.87 -18.80
N LYS A 79 4.84 -8.55 -19.02
CA LYS A 79 5.96 -7.84 -19.67
C LYS A 79 7.23 -7.82 -18.82
N PHE A 80 7.10 -7.66 -17.50
CA PHE A 80 8.23 -7.47 -16.59
C PHE A 80 8.49 -8.65 -15.65
N ASP A 81 7.66 -9.70 -15.70
CA ASP A 81 7.75 -10.86 -14.80
C ASP A 81 7.75 -10.42 -13.32
N PHE A 82 6.80 -9.55 -12.97
CA PHE A 82 6.54 -9.17 -11.57
C PHE A 82 5.44 -10.04 -10.98
N ASN A 83 5.59 -10.38 -9.71
CA ASN A 83 4.46 -10.81 -8.88
C ASN A 83 3.63 -9.55 -8.55
N ILE A 84 2.55 -9.31 -9.28
CA ILE A 84 1.63 -8.21 -8.95
C ILE A 84 0.51 -8.75 -8.06
N ILE A 85 0.40 -8.22 -6.84
CA ILE A 85 -0.68 -8.53 -5.90
C ILE A 85 -1.74 -7.45 -6.07
N ALA A 86 -2.91 -7.82 -6.60
CA ALA A 86 -4.04 -6.91 -6.76
C ALA A 86 -4.84 -6.77 -5.47
N SER A 87 -5.41 -5.59 -5.27
CA SER A 87 -6.22 -5.30 -4.10
C SER A 87 -7.74 -5.36 -4.35
N THR A 88 -8.46 -5.66 -3.27
CA THR A 88 -9.91 -5.43 -3.14
C THR A 88 -10.17 -4.29 -2.15
N GLY A 89 -11.43 -3.86 -2.06
CA GLY A 89 -11.86 -2.80 -1.15
C GLY A 89 -12.20 -1.51 -1.88
N PHE A 90 -12.35 -0.45 -1.09
CA PHE A 90 -12.68 0.88 -1.56
C PHE A 90 -11.70 1.86 -0.96
N TYR A 91 -11.53 3.01 -1.61
CA TYR A 91 -10.70 4.08 -1.09
C TYR A 91 -11.40 4.85 0.04
N LYS A 92 -11.44 6.18 -0.02
CA LYS A 92 -12.08 7.04 0.99
C LYS A 92 -12.99 8.08 0.35
N GLU A 93 -13.73 8.84 1.15
CA GLU A 93 -14.47 9.98 0.62
C GLU A 93 -13.50 11.07 0.10
N PRO A 94 -13.81 11.79 -0.99
CA PRO A 94 -15.03 11.73 -1.81
C PRO A 94 -14.93 10.78 -3.02
N TYR A 95 -14.04 9.78 -2.99
CA TYR A 95 -13.81 8.86 -4.12
C TYR A 95 -14.68 7.61 -4.06
N LEU A 96 -15.46 7.43 -3.00
CA LEU A 96 -16.41 6.32 -2.89
C LEU A 96 -17.49 6.41 -3.98
N PRO A 97 -17.67 5.37 -4.81
CA PRO A 97 -18.70 5.36 -5.84
C PRO A 97 -20.09 5.09 -5.25
N GLU A 98 -21.14 5.41 -6.01
CA GLU A 98 -22.54 5.25 -5.60
C GLU A 98 -22.87 3.85 -5.04
N ILE A 99 -22.32 2.79 -5.65
CA ILE A 99 -22.52 1.40 -5.20
C ILE A 99 -22.08 1.16 -3.75
N PHE A 100 -21.14 1.95 -3.23
CA PHE A 100 -20.71 1.87 -1.84
C PHE A 100 -21.83 2.31 -0.88
N TYR A 101 -22.55 3.38 -1.21
CA TYR A 101 -23.60 3.93 -0.37
C TYR A 101 -24.86 3.05 -0.38
N GLN A 102 -25.09 2.32 -1.46
CA GLN A 102 -26.18 1.35 -1.58
C GLN A 102 -25.95 0.04 -0.81
N LYS A 103 -24.74 -0.20 -0.31
CA LYS A 103 -24.36 -1.41 0.43
C LYS A 103 -24.16 -1.14 1.92
N ASN A 104 -24.65 -2.05 2.74
CA ASN A 104 -24.30 -2.11 4.16
C ASN A 104 -22.91 -2.77 4.37
N ALA A 105 -22.40 -2.77 5.60
CA ALA A 105 -21.08 -3.33 5.90
C ALA A 105 -20.96 -4.81 5.50
N ASP A 106 -21.96 -5.64 5.81
CA ASP A 106 -21.90 -7.09 5.52
C ASP A 106 -21.89 -7.38 4.00
N GLN A 107 -22.59 -6.55 3.21
CA GLN A 107 -22.56 -6.63 1.76
C GLN A 107 -21.22 -6.18 1.17
N LEU A 108 -20.56 -5.18 1.77
CA LEU A 108 -19.20 -4.78 1.40
C LEU A 108 -18.19 -5.85 1.77
N THR A 109 -18.31 -6.45 2.97
CA THR A 109 -17.54 -7.61 3.41
C THR A 109 -17.67 -8.76 2.41
N SER A 110 -18.90 -9.11 2.04
CA SER A 110 -19.19 -10.20 1.09
C SER A 110 -18.56 -9.94 -0.29
N LEU A 111 -18.55 -8.68 -0.74
CA LEU A 111 -17.89 -8.29 -1.98
C LEU A 111 -16.38 -8.54 -1.90
N MET A 112 -15.71 -8.04 -0.87
CA MET A 112 -14.25 -8.22 -0.69
C MET A 112 -13.88 -9.70 -0.57
N VAL A 113 -14.65 -10.47 0.21
CA VAL A 113 -14.45 -11.92 0.36
C VAL A 113 -14.61 -12.64 -0.99
N SER A 114 -15.60 -12.25 -1.81
CA SER A 114 -15.79 -12.83 -3.13
C SER A 114 -14.64 -12.48 -4.08
N GLU A 115 -14.15 -11.24 -4.08
CA GLU A 115 -12.99 -10.83 -4.89
C GLU A 115 -11.71 -11.61 -4.51
N ILE A 116 -11.56 -11.97 -3.23
CA ILE A 116 -10.43 -12.77 -2.73
C ILE A 116 -10.59 -14.27 -3.08
N LYS A 117 -11.81 -14.83 -2.98
CA LYS A 117 -12.03 -16.28 -3.12
C LYS A 117 -12.37 -16.71 -4.54
N ASN A 118 -13.14 -15.89 -5.26
CA ASN A 118 -13.76 -16.26 -6.54
C ASN A 118 -13.17 -15.46 -7.70
N GLY A 119 -12.81 -14.20 -7.47
CA GLY A 119 -12.16 -13.34 -8.46
C GLY A 119 -12.83 -11.98 -8.59
N ILE A 120 -12.11 -11.04 -9.20
CA ILE A 120 -12.48 -9.64 -9.35
C ILE A 120 -13.21 -9.43 -10.67
N GLU A 121 -14.34 -8.72 -10.64
CA GLU A 121 -15.04 -8.23 -11.85
C GLU A 121 -15.37 -9.32 -12.88
N GLY A 122 -15.70 -10.53 -12.42
CA GLY A 122 -16.03 -11.67 -13.29
C GLY A 122 -14.83 -12.35 -13.95
N THR A 123 -13.61 -11.94 -13.59
CA THR A 123 -12.36 -12.60 -14.01
C THR A 123 -11.94 -13.70 -13.03
N ASN A 124 -10.98 -14.53 -13.41
CA ASN A 124 -10.34 -15.51 -12.52
C ASN A 124 -9.21 -14.90 -11.64
N ILE A 125 -8.98 -13.59 -11.75
CA ILE A 125 -7.94 -12.89 -10.99
C ILE A 125 -8.48 -12.62 -9.59
N LYS A 126 -7.76 -13.07 -8.57
CA LYS A 126 -8.17 -12.92 -7.17
C LYS A 126 -7.37 -11.82 -6.48
N ALA A 127 -8.03 -11.06 -5.62
CA ALA A 127 -7.33 -10.12 -4.75
C ALA A 127 -6.43 -10.88 -3.76
N GLY A 128 -5.24 -10.35 -3.51
CA GLY A 128 -4.30 -10.87 -2.52
C GLY A 128 -4.14 -9.98 -1.30
N VAL A 129 -4.75 -8.78 -1.31
CA VAL A 129 -4.73 -7.80 -0.21
C VAL A 129 -6.07 -7.05 -0.15
N ILE A 130 -6.49 -6.63 1.04
CA ILE A 130 -7.60 -5.69 1.25
C ILE A 130 -6.98 -4.30 1.39
N GLY A 131 -7.13 -3.44 0.38
CA GLY A 131 -6.51 -2.12 0.44
C GLY A 131 -6.53 -1.35 -0.88
N GLU A 132 -6.06 -0.12 -0.90
CA GLU A 132 -5.89 0.69 0.31
C GLU A 132 -7.26 1.11 0.89
N ILE A 133 -7.49 0.84 2.18
CA ILE A 133 -8.71 1.24 2.89
C ILE A 133 -8.47 2.62 3.50
N GLY A 134 -9.07 3.66 2.93
CA GLY A 134 -8.68 5.02 3.27
C GLY A 134 -9.56 5.68 4.35
N SER A 135 -8.93 6.49 5.20
CA SER A 135 -9.61 7.47 6.05
C SER A 135 -9.26 8.90 5.65
N SER A 136 -10.21 9.81 5.81
CA SER A 136 -10.00 11.25 5.69
C SER A 136 -9.33 11.81 6.96
N LYS A 137 -9.01 13.11 6.96
CA LYS A 137 -8.48 13.79 8.17
C LYS A 137 -9.45 13.76 9.35
N GLU A 138 -10.73 13.68 9.03
CA GLU A 138 -11.80 13.43 9.97
C GLU A 138 -12.52 12.17 9.51
N PHE A 139 -12.63 11.19 10.41
CA PHE A 139 -13.14 9.87 10.09
C PHE A 139 -14.65 9.91 9.89
N THR A 140 -15.11 9.74 8.65
CA THR A 140 -16.54 9.86 8.35
C THR A 140 -17.31 8.58 8.69
N PRO A 141 -18.65 8.63 8.86
CA PRO A 141 -19.45 7.42 9.07
C PRO A 141 -19.33 6.40 7.92
N ALA A 142 -19.16 6.88 6.69
CA ALA A 142 -18.95 6.04 5.51
C ALA A 142 -17.61 5.29 5.62
N GLU A 143 -16.55 6.00 5.99
CA GLU A 143 -15.23 5.39 6.21
C GLU A 143 -15.27 4.40 7.38
N LYS A 144 -15.98 4.70 8.50
CA LYS A 144 -16.12 3.75 9.62
C LYS A 144 -16.81 2.46 9.19
N LYS A 145 -17.86 2.56 8.35
CA LYS A 145 -18.54 1.42 7.73
C LYS A 145 -17.57 0.59 6.88
N LEU A 146 -16.70 1.25 6.11
CA LEU A 146 -15.71 0.60 5.26
C LEU A 146 -14.65 -0.16 6.10
N PHE A 147 -14.08 0.47 7.13
CA PHE A 147 -13.10 -0.17 8.01
C PHE A 147 -13.67 -1.39 8.74
N LYS A 148 -14.93 -1.30 9.20
CA LYS A 148 -15.64 -2.46 9.75
C LYS A 148 -15.72 -3.60 8.73
N ALA A 149 -16.11 -3.30 7.50
CA ALA A 149 -16.22 -4.31 6.45
C ALA A 149 -14.86 -4.95 6.12
N ALA A 150 -13.80 -4.14 6.07
CA ALA A 150 -12.44 -4.62 5.81
C ALA A 150 -11.94 -5.57 6.91
N ALA A 151 -12.13 -5.23 8.18
CA ALA A 151 -11.79 -6.10 9.31
C ALA A 151 -12.53 -7.44 9.26
N GLN A 152 -13.83 -7.42 8.98
CA GLN A 152 -14.63 -8.64 8.83
C GLN A 152 -14.19 -9.49 7.62
N ALA A 153 -13.80 -8.85 6.51
CA ALA A 153 -13.30 -9.56 5.33
C ALA A 153 -11.94 -10.22 5.62
N GLN A 154 -11.04 -9.55 6.34
CA GLN A 154 -9.78 -10.12 6.80
C GLN A 154 -10.02 -11.35 7.67
N GLN A 155 -10.92 -11.27 8.67
CA GLN A 155 -11.23 -12.42 9.51
C GLN A 155 -11.69 -13.66 8.71
N GLN A 156 -12.45 -13.45 7.64
CA GLN A 156 -13.00 -14.54 6.82
C GLN A 156 -12.02 -15.12 5.78
N THR A 157 -10.89 -14.45 5.55
CA THR A 157 -9.97 -14.76 4.44
C THR A 157 -8.52 -14.92 4.86
N GLY A 158 -8.11 -14.34 5.98
CA GLY A 158 -6.73 -14.28 6.45
C GLY A 158 -5.81 -13.37 5.62
N VAL A 159 -6.36 -12.64 4.64
CA VAL A 159 -5.62 -11.74 3.75
C VAL A 159 -5.31 -10.42 4.47
N PRO A 160 -4.09 -9.85 4.33
CA PRO A 160 -3.72 -8.61 5.02
C PRO A 160 -4.58 -7.40 4.61
N ILE A 161 -4.64 -6.42 5.51
CA ILE A 161 -5.22 -5.10 5.27
C ILE A 161 -4.09 -4.08 5.12
N ILE A 162 -4.17 -3.24 4.10
CA ILE A 162 -3.34 -2.03 4.00
C ILE A 162 -4.28 -0.82 4.00
N THR A 163 -4.06 0.12 4.91
CA THR A 163 -4.92 1.30 5.09
C THR A 163 -4.23 2.55 4.55
N HIS A 164 -5.01 3.59 4.26
CA HIS A 164 -4.50 4.92 3.94
C HIS A 164 -4.84 5.91 5.04
N LEU A 165 -3.83 6.68 5.44
CA LEU A 165 -3.99 7.80 6.36
C LEU A 165 -3.82 9.11 5.58
N THR A 166 -4.83 9.98 5.59
CA THR A 166 -4.71 11.29 4.97
C THR A 166 -3.72 12.15 5.76
N LEU A 167 -2.51 12.34 5.23
CA LEU A 167 -1.40 13.04 5.92
C LEU A 167 -1.07 12.44 7.29
N GLY A 168 -1.03 11.10 7.38
CA GLY A 168 -0.66 10.40 8.61
C GLY A 168 -1.65 10.59 9.78
N SER A 169 -2.86 11.09 9.53
CA SER A 169 -3.87 11.33 10.57
C SER A 169 -4.81 10.13 10.79
N CYS A 170 -5.48 10.12 11.95
CA CYS A 170 -6.49 9.14 12.35
C CYS A 170 -6.04 7.68 12.57
N GLY A 171 -4.73 7.41 12.65
CA GLY A 171 -4.20 6.07 12.93
C GLY A 171 -4.67 5.44 14.25
N LEU A 172 -4.79 6.20 15.35
CA LEU A 172 -5.32 5.66 16.61
C LEU A 172 -6.79 5.27 16.48
N GLU A 173 -7.58 6.07 15.77
CA GLU A 173 -8.98 5.78 15.47
C GLU A 173 -9.12 4.58 14.52
N GLN A 174 -8.24 4.44 13.52
CA GLN A 174 -8.18 3.25 12.68
C GLN A 174 -7.90 2.00 13.53
N LEU A 175 -6.93 2.06 14.45
CA LEU A 175 -6.62 0.97 15.38
C LEU A 175 -7.83 0.58 16.24
N GLU A 176 -8.53 1.56 16.80
CA GLU A 176 -9.73 1.31 17.61
C GLU A 176 -10.80 0.56 16.81
N ILE A 177 -11.11 1.02 15.60
CA ILE A 177 -12.15 0.40 14.77
C ILE A 177 -11.73 -1.00 14.30
N LEU A 178 -10.49 -1.17 13.85
CA LEU A 178 -9.98 -2.48 13.42
C LEU A 178 -9.98 -3.47 14.59
N THR A 179 -9.49 -3.05 15.76
CA THR A 179 -9.49 -3.89 16.98
C THR A 179 -10.91 -4.25 17.39
N ALA A 180 -11.82 -3.28 17.46
CA ALA A 180 -13.21 -3.51 17.86
C ALA A 180 -13.97 -4.44 16.90
N ASN A 181 -13.51 -4.55 15.66
CA ASN A 181 -14.06 -5.45 14.65
C ASN A 181 -13.14 -6.66 14.39
N GLY A 182 -12.27 -7.01 15.35
CA GLY A 182 -11.50 -8.26 15.40
C GLY A 182 -10.48 -8.46 14.27
N ALA A 183 -9.95 -7.37 13.70
CA ALA A 183 -8.82 -7.46 12.78
C ALA A 183 -7.59 -8.06 13.48
N ASP A 184 -6.84 -8.90 12.77
CA ASP A 184 -5.51 -9.34 13.21
C ASP A 184 -4.51 -8.24 12.85
N LEU A 185 -4.14 -7.44 13.85
CA LEU A 185 -3.24 -6.28 13.68
C LEU A 185 -1.86 -6.67 13.15
N ASN A 186 -1.39 -7.91 13.37
CA ASN A 186 -0.13 -8.40 12.81
C ASN A 186 -0.21 -8.61 11.29
N LYS A 187 -1.40 -8.47 10.69
CA LYS A 187 -1.64 -8.50 9.24
C LYS A 187 -2.22 -7.19 8.73
N VAL A 188 -1.95 -6.08 9.43
CA VAL A 188 -2.38 -4.73 9.06
C VAL A 188 -1.16 -3.85 8.84
N ALA A 189 -1.15 -3.09 7.75
CA ALA A 189 -0.18 -2.02 7.51
C ALA A 189 -0.88 -0.67 7.39
N PHE A 190 -0.29 0.37 7.99
CA PHE A 190 -0.76 1.74 7.91
C PHE A 190 0.14 2.54 6.98
N SER A 191 -0.39 2.89 5.81
CA SER A 191 0.31 3.70 4.81
C SER A 191 0.35 5.18 5.18
N HIS A 192 1.32 5.91 4.65
CA HIS A 192 1.48 7.36 4.82
C HIS A 192 1.73 7.84 6.25
N LEU A 193 2.16 6.96 7.16
CA LEU A 193 2.56 7.37 8.51
C LEU A 193 3.82 8.24 8.48
N ASP A 194 4.62 8.14 7.43
CA ASP A 194 5.74 9.04 7.17
C ASP A 194 5.33 10.48 6.85
N LEU A 195 4.04 10.76 6.66
CA LEU A 195 3.49 12.11 6.60
C LEU A 195 3.02 12.64 7.95
N ALA A 196 2.96 11.80 8.99
CA ALA A 196 2.70 12.28 10.34
C ALA A 196 3.90 13.10 10.82
N GLU A 197 3.66 14.28 11.38
CA GLU A 197 4.73 15.15 11.89
C GLU A 197 5.18 14.78 13.32
N ASP A 198 4.76 13.61 13.82
CA ASP A 198 4.92 13.18 15.21
C ASP A 198 5.45 11.73 15.27
N ILE A 199 6.69 11.57 15.70
CA ILE A 199 7.33 10.25 15.86
C ILE A 199 6.77 9.50 17.05
N ASP A 200 6.45 10.16 18.16
CA ASP A 200 5.89 9.51 19.34
C ASP A 200 4.52 8.90 19.03
N TYR A 201 3.75 9.59 18.18
CA TYR A 201 2.51 9.05 17.62
C TYR A 201 2.74 7.79 16.78
N ILE A 202 3.74 7.80 15.89
CA ILE A 202 4.09 6.62 15.07
C ILE A 202 4.52 5.45 15.95
N LEU A 203 5.32 5.70 16.99
CA LEU A 203 5.76 4.68 17.94
C LEU A 203 4.59 4.07 18.72
N LYS A 204 3.64 4.89 19.20
CA LYS A 204 2.41 4.41 19.84
C LYS A 204 1.56 3.53 18.93
N ILE A 205 1.57 3.78 17.62
CA ILE A 205 0.92 2.92 16.64
C ILE A 205 1.70 1.60 16.47
N ALA A 206 3.02 1.67 16.36
CA ALA A 206 3.88 0.49 16.23
C ALA A 206 3.75 -0.46 17.44
N GLU A 207 3.59 0.06 18.66
CA GLU A 207 3.33 -0.72 19.87
C GLU A 207 2.08 -1.62 19.77
N ARG A 208 1.16 -1.34 18.85
CA ARG A 208 -0.07 -2.12 18.64
C ARG A 208 0.10 -3.28 17.67
N GLY A 209 1.30 -3.47 17.11
CA GLY A 209 1.66 -4.62 16.27
C GLY A 209 1.37 -4.46 14.78
N VAL A 210 0.89 -3.29 14.33
CA VAL A 210 0.68 -3.01 12.90
C VAL A 210 2.01 -2.66 12.22
N PHE A 211 2.10 -2.91 10.91
CA PHE A 211 3.21 -2.44 10.10
C PHE A 211 3.12 -0.93 9.86
N ILE A 212 4.27 -0.27 9.88
CA ILE A 212 4.43 1.17 9.70
C ILE A 212 4.91 1.44 8.29
N GLY A 213 4.06 2.14 7.54
CA GLY A 213 4.31 2.50 6.18
C GLY A 213 5.10 3.79 6.02
N ILE A 214 6.24 3.69 5.36
CA ILE A 214 7.06 4.81 4.88
C ILE A 214 7.06 4.75 3.36
N ASP A 215 5.96 5.19 2.77
CA ASP A 215 5.64 4.94 1.37
C ASP A 215 5.53 6.20 0.52
N THR A 216 5.72 7.39 1.07
CA THR A 216 5.74 8.62 0.27
C THR A 216 7.16 9.11 -0.03
N ILE A 217 8.12 8.18 -0.05
CA ILE A 217 9.55 8.45 -0.27
C ILE A 217 9.76 9.21 -1.58
N GLY A 218 10.54 10.29 -1.53
CA GLY A 218 10.78 11.16 -2.69
C GLY A 218 9.71 12.24 -2.92
N LYS A 219 8.58 12.22 -2.18
CA LYS A 219 7.57 13.30 -2.23
C LYS A 219 7.94 14.47 -1.31
N LEU A 220 9.06 15.13 -1.63
CA LEU A 220 9.68 16.18 -0.79
C LEU A 220 8.81 17.41 -0.52
N LYS A 221 7.75 17.63 -1.31
CA LYS A 221 6.76 18.70 -1.05
C LYS A 221 5.92 18.46 0.21
N TYR A 222 5.80 17.20 0.63
CA TYR A 222 4.98 16.82 1.78
C TYR A 222 5.82 16.61 3.03
N GLN A 223 6.94 15.89 2.90
CA GLN A 223 7.85 15.62 4.00
C GLN A 223 9.26 15.34 3.46
N THR A 224 10.27 15.66 4.24
CA THR A 224 11.68 15.43 3.90
C THR A 224 12.08 13.97 4.09
N ASP A 225 12.98 13.47 3.26
CA ASP A 225 13.51 12.11 3.44
C ASP A 225 14.40 12.00 4.68
N GLN A 226 15.02 13.10 5.14
CA GLN A 226 15.73 13.14 6.42
C GLN A 226 14.79 12.80 7.59
N PHE A 227 13.56 13.30 7.56
CA PHE A 227 12.56 12.93 8.57
C PHE A 227 12.14 11.46 8.44
N ARG A 228 11.96 10.94 7.22
CA ARG A 228 11.68 9.51 6.98
C ARG A 228 12.77 8.59 7.49
N VAL A 229 14.04 8.94 7.24
CA VAL A 229 15.21 8.23 7.80
C VAL A 229 15.16 8.24 9.32
N LYS A 230 14.83 9.39 9.93
CA LYS A 230 14.69 9.49 11.39
C LYS A 230 13.57 8.58 11.92
N ILE A 231 12.42 8.48 11.24
CA ILE A 231 11.36 7.53 11.60
C ILE A 231 11.89 6.10 11.61
N VAL A 232 12.60 5.68 10.55
CA VAL A 232 13.19 4.34 10.47
C VAL A 232 14.13 4.09 11.65
N GLN A 233 15.04 5.02 11.94
CA GLN A 233 15.99 4.88 13.05
C GLN A 233 15.31 4.76 14.41
N GLU A 234 14.30 5.59 14.69
CA GLU A 234 13.58 5.53 15.96
C GLU A 234 12.72 4.26 16.09
N LEU A 235 12.11 3.76 15.00
CA LEU A 235 11.43 2.46 15.01
C LEU A 235 12.38 1.31 15.30
N ILE A 236 13.56 1.28 14.66
CA ILE A 236 14.59 0.25 14.92
C ILE A 236 15.05 0.32 16.37
N LYS A 237 15.39 1.51 16.86
CA LYS A 237 15.84 1.75 18.24
C LYS A 237 14.79 1.34 19.28
N ALA A 238 13.51 1.52 18.97
CA ALA A 238 12.40 1.10 19.82
C ALA A 238 12.05 -0.40 19.70
N GLY A 239 12.74 -1.16 18.83
CA GLY A 239 12.55 -2.61 18.67
C GLY A 239 11.51 -3.01 17.63
N PHE A 240 11.03 -2.08 16.80
CA PHE A 240 9.99 -2.30 15.79
C PHE A 240 10.54 -2.48 14.37
N SER A 241 11.80 -2.90 14.22
CA SER A 241 12.45 -3.05 12.91
C SER A 241 11.70 -3.99 11.95
N GLN A 242 11.02 -5.01 12.49
CA GLN A 242 10.27 -6.00 11.72
C GLN A 242 8.89 -5.52 11.24
N GLN A 243 8.49 -4.30 11.62
CA GLN A 243 7.21 -3.68 11.26
C GLN A 243 7.37 -2.61 10.18
N ILE A 244 8.58 -2.31 9.72
CA ILE A 244 8.84 -1.23 8.76
C ILE A 244 8.58 -1.71 7.33
N LEU A 245 7.85 -0.92 6.54
CA LEU A 245 7.62 -1.14 5.12
C LEU A 245 7.98 0.11 4.32
N LEU A 246 8.60 -0.05 3.13
CA LEU A 246 9.09 1.05 2.29
C LEU A 246 8.48 1.02 0.88
N SER A 247 8.02 2.16 0.37
CA SER A 247 7.52 2.32 -1.01
C SER A 247 7.59 3.79 -1.47
N THR A 248 7.09 4.08 -2.67
CA THR A 248 7.08 5.45 -3.24
C THR A 248 5.68 6.03 -3.48
N ASP A 249 4.65 5.17 -3.59
CA ASP A 249 3.25 5.58 -3.77
C ASP A 249 3.09 6.57 -4.94
N LEU A 250 3.47 6.17 -6.16
CA LEU A 250 3.31 7.06 -7.29
C LEU A 250 1.83 7.18 -7.69
N THR A 251 1.28 8.38 -7.58
CA THR A 251 -0.14 8.68 -7.91
C THR A 251 -0.31 9.67 -9.05
N ARG A 252 0.79 10.15 -9.65
CA ARG A 252 0.79 11.27 -10.60
C ARG A 252 1.75 11.04 -11.75
N LEU A 253 1.39 11.52 -12.95
CA LEU A 253 2.26 11.48 -14.13
C LEU A 253 3.56 12.24 -13.90
N SER A 254 3.50 13.38 -13.20
CA SER A 254 4.65 14.20 -12.81
C SER A 254 5.61 13.51 -11.84
N HIS A 255 5.21 12.42 -11.19
CA HIS A 255 6.13 11.62 -10.37
C HIS A 255 7.00 10.67 -11.19
N LEU A 256 6.61 10.33 -12.42
CA LEU A 256 7.37 9.40 -13.27
C LEU A 256 8.65 10.04 -13.81
N THR A 257 9.73 9.26 -13.96
CA THR A 257 11.00 9.80 -14.48
C THR A 257 10.89 10.30 -15.90
N ALA A 258 10.01 9.71 -16.70
CA ALA A 258 9.75 10.15 -18.07
C ALA A 258 9.23 11.59 -18.14
N ASN A 259 8.66 12.11 -17.04
CA ASN A 259 8.18 13.48 -16.90
C ASN A 259 9.03 14.33 -15.93
N GLY A 260 10.26 13.89 -15.63
CA GLY A 260 11.17 14.60 -14.72
C GLY A 260 10.88 14.41 -13.23
N GLY A 261 10.00 13.48 -12.87
CA GLY A 261 9.77 13.06 -11.48
C GLY A 261 10.84 12.10 -10.96
N HIS A 262 10.67 11.65 -9.72
CA HIS A 262 11.62 10.77 -9.04
C HIS A 262 11.50 9.30 -9.47
N GLY A 263 10.30 8.83 -9.84
CA GLY A 263 10.05 7.44 -10.25
C GLY A 263 10.15 6.42 -9.13
N TYR A 264 9.74 5.18 -9.41
CA TYR A 264 9.71 4.09 -8.42
C TYR A 264 11.12 3.73 -7.91
N GLN A 265 12.12 3.88 -8.77
CA GLN A 265 13.50 3.49 -8.45
C GLN A 265 14.16 4.40 -7.40
N TYR A 266 13.55 5.54 -7.09
CA TYR A 266 14.07 6.49 -6.10
C TYR A 266 14.26 5.86 -4.72
N LEU A 267 13.41 4.87 -4.37
CA LEU A 267 13.60 4.05 -3.17
C LEU A 267 15.01 3.42 -3.14
N PHE A 268 15.48 2.90 -4.26
CA PHE A 268 16.71 2.11 -4.34
C PHE A 268 17.96 2.95 -4.62
N ASP A 269 17.89 3.92 -5.53
CA ASP A 269 19.06 4.70 -5.92
C ASP A 269 19.31 5.95 -5.07
N SER A 270 18.33 6.36 -4.27
CA SER A 270 18.39 7.59 -3.48
C SER A 270 18.08 7.36 -2.00
N PHE A 271 16.98 6.70 -1.65
CA PHE A 271 16.58 6.56 -0.24
C PHE A 271 17.36 5.47 0.51
N ILE A 272 17.55 4.28 -0.07
CA ILE A 272 18.38 3.22 0.52
C ILE A 272 19.81 3.72 0.83
N PRO A 273 20.51 4.42 -0.08
CA PRO A 273 21.81 5.03 0.24
C PRO A 273 21.77 6.01 1.42
N GLN A 274 20.67 6.74 1.62
CA GLN A 274 20.51 7.61 2.79
C GLN A 274 20.36 6.81 4.08
N LEU A 275 19.66 5.66 4.06
CA LEU A 275 19.59 4.75 5.21
C LEU A 275 20.96 4.16 5.54
N GLU A 276 21.73 3.74 4.52
CA GLU A 276 23.11 3.26 4.71
C GLU A 276 24.00 4.36 5.32
N ALA A 277 23.93 5.58 4.80
CA ALA A 277 24.67 6.73 5.34
C ALA A 277 24.24 7.09 6.78
N ALA A 278 22.99 6.79 7.15
CA ALA A 278 22.46 6.95 8.50
C ALA A 278 22.80 5.78 9.44
N GLY A 279 23.59 4.81 8.97
CA GLY A 279 24.18 3.74 9.79
C GLY A 279 23.40 2.41 9.78
N LEU A 280 22.37 2.26 8.95
CA LEU A 280 21.71 0.97 8.78
C LEU A 280 22.62 0.02 8.00
N SER A 281 22.71 -1.21 8.48
CA SER A 281 23.42 -2.28 7.77
C SER A 281 22.63 -2.76 6.55
N LYS A 282 23.35 -3.34 5.59
CA LYS A 282 22.72 -3.96 4.41
C LYS A 282 21.74 -5.07 4.78
N VAL A 283 22.03 -5.82 5.85
CA VAL A 283 21.17 -6.91 6.34
C VAL A 283 19.85 -6.34 6.89
N GLU A 284 19.90 -5.24 7.64
CA GLU A 284 18.67 -4.58 8.13
C GLU A 284 17.83 -4.04 6.96
N ILE A 285 18.48 -3.39 5.99
CA ILE A 285 17.79 -2.85 4.81
C ILE A 285 17.18 -3.99 3.97
N GLU A 286 17.92 -5.07 3.75
CA GLU A 286 17.43 -6.25 3.04
C GLU A 286 16.22 -6.86 3.73
N ALA A 287 16.25 -7.03 5.05
CA ALA A 287 15.12 -7.52 5.83
C ALA A 287 13.89 -6.60 5.70
N ILE A 288 14.08 -5.28 5.71
CA ILE A 288 12.99 -4.30 5.56
C ILE A 288 12.30 -4.42 4.20
N ILE A 289 13.05 -4.65 3.10
CA ILE A 289 12.48 -4.69 1.74
C ILE A 289 12.10 -6.11 1.27
N THR A 290 12.42 -7.15 2.05
CA THR A 290 12.11 -8.56 1.71
C THR A 290 11.28 -9.24 2.80
N ASP A 291 11.84 -9.41 3.99
CA ASP A 291 11.26 -10.18 5.08
C ASP A 291 10.02 -9.51 5.68
N ASN A 292 10.03 -8.19 5.85
CA ASN A 292 8.90 -7.48 6.45
C ASN A 292 7.64 -7.54 5.55
N PRO A 293 7.72 -7.24 4.24
CA PRO A 293 6.60 -7.49 3.32
C PRO A 293 6.15 -8.95 3.34
N ALA A 294 7.06 -9.93 3.40
CA ALA A 294 6.66 -11.34 3.49
C ALA A 294 5.95 -11.67 4.81
N ARG A 295 6.38 -11.08 5.92
CA ARG A 295 5.77 -11.24 7.25
C ARG A 295 4.33 -10.74 7.28
N LEU A 296 4.03 -9.63 6.60
CA LEU A 296 2.66 -9.11 6.47
C LEU A 296 1.68 -10.15 5.87
N PHE A 297 2.18 -11.06 5.02
CA PHE A 297 1.38 -12.11 4.36
C PHE A 297 1.49 -13.49 5.01
N SER A 298 2.24 -13.61 6.11
CA SER A 298 2.49 -14.89 6.82
C SER A 298 1.41 -15.15 7.85
#